data_AF-A0A0R0KHK7-F1
#
_entry.id   AF-A0A0R0KHK7-F1
#
_cell.length_a   1.000
_cell.length_b   1.000
_cell.length_c   1.000
_cell.angle_alpha   90.00
_cell.angle_beta   90.00
_cell.angle_gamma   90.00
#
_symmetry.space_group_name_H-M   'P 1'
#
loop_
_entity.id
_entity.type
_entity.pdbx_description
1 polymer ?
#
loop_
_entity_poly.entity_id
_entity_poly.type
_entity_poly.pdbx_seq_one_letter_code
_entity_poly.pdbx_strand_id
1 'polypeptide(L)'
;MGRVEYSPLFETRRCRGRFIYRSFAISLFVTICFIWHYRFSHITKGEDGNWAWLGMLASELWFGFYWVLTQALRWNLVFRQPFKNRLSQRYEKKLPRVDIFVCTADPDIEPAMMVINTVLSVMAYDYPTEKLSVYLSGDVGSQITFYALLKASNFAKHWVPFCKRFKVEPRSPSAYFKSIVSSGYPTDPSQAKELGAIKVQFQKYYDVVMPYLKAILVNANDKSNRMLRAKAMECISLVGMVVGKEKFRDDAKQVMDVLMSLQQSQLDADDPTASYMLQAWARLCKCLGQDFLPYMGFVMPPLLQSAQLKPDVTITSADSDTEFDEDDDRCPFSYCY
;
A
#
# COMPACT_ATOMS: atom_id res chain seq x y z
N MET A 1 17.03 -4.82 41.78
CA MET A 1 17.34 -4.40 40.40
C MET A 1 17.74 -5.55 39.43
N GLY A 2 17.72 -6.83 39.83
CA GLY A 2 18.27 -7.93 38.98
C GLY A 2 17.31 -8.73 38.09
N ARG A 3 16.01 -8.41 37.97
CA ARG A 3 15.04 -9.25 37.21
C ARG A 3 14.90 -8.91 35.72
N VAL A 4 15.29 -7.72 35.25
CA VAL A 4 15.06 -7.28 33.85
C VAL A 4 16.11 -7.83 32.87
N GLU A 5 17.30 -8.16 33.38
CA GLU A 5 18.46 -8.57 32.57
C GLU A 5 18.30 -9.98 31.93
N TYR A 6 17.32 -10.77 32.37
CA TYR A 6 17.07 -12.13 31.88
C TYR A 6 15.74 -12.34 31.13
N SER A 7 14.88 -11.34 31.02
CA SER A 7 13.63 -11.48 30.25
C SER A 7 13.92 -11.73 28.76
N PRO A 8 13.16 -12.63 28.09
CA PRO A 8 13.37 -12.90 26.67
C PRO A 8 12.99 -11.68 25.82
N LEU A 9 13.77 -11.44 24.76
CA LEU A 9 13.55 -10.35 23.80
C LEU A 9 12.46 -10.70 22.77
N PHE A 10 12.18 -11.98 22.59
CA PHE A 10 11.09 -12.49 21.75
C PHE A 10 10.41 -13.66 22.44
N GLU A 11 9.11 -13.78 22.25
CA GLU A 11 8.33 -14.96 22.64
C GLU A 11 7.96 -15.75 21.39
N THR A 12 8.10 -17.07 21.47
CA THR A 12 7.69 -17.97 20.40
C THR A 12 6.36 -18.61 20.79
N ARG A 13 5.26 -18.08 20.25
CA ARG A 13 3.91 -18.61 20.51
C ARG A 13 3.52 -19.63 19.45
N ARG A 14 2.95 -20.74 19.90
CA ARG A 14 2.33 -21.73 19.00
C ARG A 14 0.91 -21.26 18.68
N CYS A 15 0.48 -21.41 17.43
CA CYS A 15 -0.87 -21.03 17.00
C CYS A 15 -1.96 -21.68 17.87
N ARG A 16 -2.93 -20.90 18.34
CA ARG A 16 -4.17 -21.41 18.96
C ARG A 16 -4.99 -22.10 17.86
N GLY A 17 -5.64 -23.23 18.15
CA GLY A 17 -6.44 -23.96 17.15
C GLY A 17 -5.68 -24.98 16.27
N ARG A 18 -4.41 -25.28 16.57
CA ARG A 18 -3.61 -26.29 15.83
C ARG A 18 -4.27 -27.67 15.76
N PHE A 19 -4.97 -28.07 16.82
CA PHE A 19 -5.69 -29.34 16.84
C PHE A 19 -6.81 -29.37 15.80
N ILE A 20 -7.59 -28.28 15.68
CA ILE A 20 -8.66 -28.15 14.68
C ILE A 20 -8.07 -28.21 13.27
N TYR A 21 -7.02 -27.42 13.01
CA TYR A 21 -6.34 -27.43 11.72
C TYR A 21 -5.78 -28.82 11.35
N ARG A 22 -5.13 -29.51 12.31
CA ARG A 22 -4.57 -30.84 12.09
C ARG A 22 -5.63 -31.88 11.82
N SER A 23 -6.72 -31.88 12.59
CA SER A 23 -7.83 -32.80 12.37
C SER A 23 -8.45 -32.59 10.99
N PHE A 24 -8.63 -31.33 10.57
CA PHE A 24 -9.09 -30.98 9.24
C PHE A 24 -8.10 -31.40 8.13
N ALA A 25 -6.80 -31.20 8.33
CA ALA A 25 -5.78 -31.65 7.38
C ALA A 25 -5.77 -33.18 7.27
N ILE A 26 -5.85 -33.91 8.38
CA ILE A 26 -5.92 -35.38 8.37
C ILE A 26 -7.18 -35.86 7.63
N SER A 27 -8.35 -35.24 7.85
CA SER A 27 -9.57 -35.64 7.14
C SER A 27 -9.46 -35.41 5.64
N LEU A 28 -8.89 -34.28 5.19
CA LEU A 28 -8.61 -34.04 3.77
C LEU A 28 -7.64 -35.05 3.17
N PHE A 29 -6.58 -35.42 3.90
CA PHE A 29 -5.62 -36.43 3.45
C PHE A 29 -6.29 -37.79 3.22
N VAL A 30 -7.16 -38.19 4.15
CA VAL A 30 -7.96 -39.42 4.04
C VAL A 30 -8.88 -39.36 2.82
N THR A 31 -9.56 -38.24 2.57
CA THR A 31 -10.40 -38.04 1.37
C THR A 31 -9.59 -38.16 0.07
N ILE A 32 -8.38 -37.59 0.01
CA ILE A 32 -7.50 -37.71 -1.16
C ILE A 32 -7.12 -39.18 -1.40
N CYS A 33 -6.79 -39.92 -0.34
CA CYS A 33 -6.48 -41.35 -0.44
C CYS A 33 -7.67 -42.17 -0.95
N PHE A 34 -8.90 -41.86 -0.49
CA PHE A 34 -10.12 -42.50 -0.99
C PHE A 34 -10.39 -42.21 -2.47
N ILE A 35 -10.16 -40.97 -2.91
CA ILE A 35 -10.29 -40.59 -4.33
C ILE A 35 -9.30 -41.39 -5.18
N TRP A 36 -8.04 -41.46 -4.78
CA TRP A 36 -7.03 -42.25 -5.49
C TRP A 36 -7.36 -43.74 -5.51
N HIS A 37 -7.84 -44.30 -4.39
CA HIS A 37 -8.28 -45.69 -4.33
C HIS A 37 -9.48 -45.95 -5.26
N TYR A 38 -10.49 -45.08 -5.24
CA TYR A 38 -11.67 -45.18 -6.10
C TYR A 38 -11.29 -45.13 -7.58
N ARG A 39 -10.41 -44.18 -7.96
CA ARG A 39 -9.86 -44.07 -9.32
C ARG A 39 -9.11 -45.32 -9.72
N PHE A 40 -8.20 -45.82 -8.87
CA PHE A 40 -7.46 -47.05 -9.17
C PHE A 40 -8.38 -48.28 -9.33
N SER A 41 -9.46 -48.35 -8.55
CA SER A 41 -10.44 -49.45 -8.61
C SER A 41 -11.36 -49.37 -9.84
N HIS A 42 -11.62 -48.18 -10.37
CA HIS A 42 -12.47 -47.95 -11.55
C HIS A 42 -11.64 -47.65 -12.81
N ILE A 43 -10.51 -48.34 -12.97
CA ILE A 43 -9.72 -48.23 -14.20
C ILE A 43 -10.53 -48.81 -15.37
N THR A 44 -10.98 -47.94 -16.27
CA THR A 44 -11.79 -48.33 -17.43
C THR A 44 -10.93 -49.18 -18.36
N LYS A 45 -11.22 -50.47 -18.48
CA LYS A 45 -10.55 -51.38 -19.44
C LYS A 45 -11.05 -51.22 -20.89
N GLY A 46 -11.34 -49.98 -21.30
CA GLY A 46 -11.89 -49.66 -22.63
C GLY A 46 -10.87 -48.90 -23.47
N GLU A 47 -10.48 -49.48 -24.60
CA GLU A 47 -9.59 -48.89 -25.59
C GLU A 47 -10.15 -47.54 -26.09
N ASP A 48 -9.27 -46.58 -26.34
CA ASP A 48 -9.46 -45.16 -26.74
C ASP A 48 -9.51 -44.09 -25.61
N GLY A 49 -9.96 -44.41 -24.39
CA GLY A 49 -10.02 -43.44 -23.27
C GLY A 49 -8.81 -43.41 -22.32
N ASN A 50 -7.87 -44.34 -22.49
CA ASN A 50 -6.87 -44.67 -21.46
C ASN A 50 -5.81 -43.58 -21.20
N TRP A 51 -5.36 -42.85 -22.23
CA TRP A 51 -4.32 -41.83 -22.07
C TRP A 51 -4.83 -40.57 -21.37
N ALA A 52 -6.05 -40.15 -21.67
CA ALA A 52 -6.68 -39.01 -21.00
C ALA A 52 -6.95 -39.33 -19.51
N TRP A 53 -7.40 -40.56 -19.23
CA TRP A 53 -7.60 -41.05 -17.87
C TRP A 53 -6.30 -41.15 -17.08
N LEU A 54 -5.24 -41.68 -17.70
CA LEU A 54 -3.90 -41.78 -17.10
C LEU A 54 -3.30 -40.38 -16.82
N GLY A 55 -3.48 -39.43 -17.74
CA GLY A 55 -3.07 -38.04 -17.53
C GLY A 55 -3.81 -37.37 -16.37
N MET A 56 -5.13 -37.61 -16.26
CA MET A 56 -5.94 -37.13 -15.13
C MET A 56 -5.45 -37.72 -13.81
N LEU A 57 -5.23 -39.05 -13.75
CA LEU A 57 -4.68 -39.71 -12.56
C LEU A 57 -3.28 -39.19 -12.20
N ALA A 58 -2.41 -38.97 -13.18
CA ALA A 58 -1.07 -38.42 -12.96
C ALA A 58 -1.14 -37.00 -12.38
N SER A 59 -2.04 -36.15 -12.88
CA SER A 59 -2.25 -34.81 -12.32
C SER A 59 -2.83 -34.84 -10.90
N GLU A 60 -3.77 -35.74 -10.61
CA GLU A 60 -4.35 -35.91 -9.26
C GLU A 60 -3.29 -36.39 -8.27
N LEU A 61 -2.40 -37.30 -8.67
CA LEU A 61 -1.26 -37.76 -7.86
C LEU A 61 -0.27 -36.62 -7.62
N TRP A 62 0.05 -35.84 -8.66
CA TRP A 62 0.95 -34.69 -8.56
C TRP A 62 0.41 -33.61 -7.61
N PHE A 63 -0.86 -33.23 -7.75
CA PHE A 63 -1.50 -32.24 -6.88
C PHE A 63 -1.66 -32.73 -5.44
N GLY A 64 -2.00 -34.00 -5.23
CA GLY A 64 -2.08 -34.54 -3.87
C GLY A 64 -0.69 -34.67 -3.22
N PHE A 65 0.35 -35.03 -3.97
CA PHE A 65 1.73 -35.01 -3.49
C PHE A 65 2.17 -33.57 -3.12
N TYR A 66 1.92 -32.60 -3.99
CA TYR A 66 2.16 -31.18 -3.72
C TYR A 66 1.42 -30.70 -2.46
N TRP A 67 0.17 -31.12 -2.29
CA TRP A 67 -0.63 -30.80 -1.11
C TRP A 67 -0.01 -31.40 0.17
N VAL A 68 0.42 -32.67 0.15
CA VAL A 68 1.09 -33.31 1.30
C VAL A 68 2.37 -32.56 1.68
N LEU A 69 3.20 -32.20 0.70
CA LEU A 69 4.41 -31.39 0.94
C LEU A 69 4.07 -30.03 1.57
N THR A 70 3.03 -29.36 1.07
CA THR A 70 2.56 -28.07 1.62
C THR A 70 2.04 -28.23 3.06
N GLN A 71 1.33 -29.32 3.37
CA GLN A 71 0.84 -29.60 4.72
C GLN A 71 1.99 -29.88 5.70
N ALA A 72 3.06 -30.53 5.24
CA ALA A 72 4.25 -30.75 6.07
C ALA A 72 4.88 -29.42 6.52
N LEU A 73 4.93 -28.42 5.64
CA LEU A 73 5.42 -27.06 5.96
C LEU A 73 4.51 -26.32 6.95
N ARG A 74 3.18 -26.52 6.85
CA ARG A 74 2.19 -25.86 7.72
C ARG A 74 1.93 -26.59 9.04
N TRP A 75 2.50 -27.79 9.22
CA TRP A 75 2.20 -28.66 10.37
C TRP A 75 2.57 -28.05 11.73
N ASN A 76 3.56 -27.16 11.77
CA ASN A 76 4.04 -26.49 12.97
C ASN A 76 4.20 -24.99 12.76
N LEU A 77 3.09 -24.30 12.46
CA LEU A 77 3.09 -22.85 12.40
C LEU A 77 3.45 -22.25 13.77
N VAL A 78 4.44 -21.36 13.75
CA VAL A 78 5.01 -20.72 14.93
C VAL A 78 5.05 -19.21 14.71
N PHE A 79 4.55 -18.47 15.69
CA PHE A 79 4.58 -17.02 15.70
C PHE A 79 5.70 -16.52 16.62
N ARG A 80 6.41 -15.48 16.21
CA ARG A 80 7.43 -14.81 17.02
C ARG A 80 6.99 -13.39 17.32
N GLN A 81 6.82 -13.08 18.59
CA GLN A 81 6.45 -11.75 19.06
C GLN A 81 7.69 -11.04 19.64
N PRO A 82 8.16 -9.93 19.04
CA PRO A 82 9.29 -9.17 19.57
C PRO A 82 8.87 -8.16 20.65
N PHE A 83 9.68 -8.00 21.69
CA PHE A 83 9.46 -7.01 22.76
C PHE A 83 10.43 -5.84 22.66
N LYS A 84 10.07 -4.82 21.87
CA LYS A 84 10.90 -3.62 21.63
C LYS A 84 11.32 -2.90 22.92
N ASN A 85 10.41 -2.78 23.89
CA ASN A 85 10.69 -2.12 25.17
C ASN A 85 11.78 -2.83 25.99
N ARG A 86 11.87 -4.16 25.91
CA ARG A 86 12.92 -4.95 26.58
C ARG A 86 14.27 -4.80 25.88
N LEU A 87 14.23 -4.70 24.55
CA LEU A 87 15.41 -4.43 23.73
C LEU A 87 16.00 -3.07 24.06
N SER A 88 15.19 -2.00 24.09
CA SER A 88 15.66 -0.66 24.42
C SER A 88 16.23 -0.61 25.84
N GLN A 89 15.51 -1.12 26.84
CA GLN A 89 15.99 -1.16 28.23
C GLN A 89 17.37 -1.81 28.40
N ARG A 90 17.67 -2.87 27.62
CA ARG A 90 18.93 -3.62 27.74
C ARG A 90 20.05 -3.10 26.83
N TYR A 91 19.71 -2.68 25.61
CA TYR A 91 20.69 -2.49 24.54
C TYR A 91 20.62 -1.12 23.85
N GLU A 92 19.85 -0.14 24.31
CA GLU A 92 19.73 1.18 23.67
C GLU A 92 21.09 1.76 23.22
N LYS A 93 22.08 1.72 24.11
CA LYS A 93 23.44 2.23 23.86
C LYS A 93 24.33 1.28 23.05
N LYS A 94 23.98 0.00 22.98
CA LYS A 94 24.77 -1.10 22.39
C LYS A 94 24.17 -1.67 21.10
N LEU A 95 23.25 -0.94 20.45
CA LEU A 95 22.69 -1.33 19.16
C LEU A 95 23.80 -1.49 18.08
N PRO A 96 23.70 -2.48 17.17
CA PRO A 96 24.66 -2.67 16.07
C PRO A 96 24.55 -1.57 15.01
N ARG A 97 25.48 -1.54 14.04
CA ARG A 97 25.30 -0.76 12.81
C ARG A 97 24.40 -1.54 11.85
N VAL A 98 23.54 -0.82 11.12
CA VAL A 98 22.59 -1.36 10.17
C VAL A 98 22.74 -0.61 8.85
N ASP A 99 23.03 -1.36 7.80
CA ASP A 99 23.09 -0.86 6.44
C ASP A 99 21.84 -1.33 5.69
N ILE A 100 21.09 -0.40 5.11
CA ILE A 100 19.88 -0.70 4.36
C ILE A 100 20.13 -0.41 2.89
N PHE A 101 19.97 -1.44 2.07
CA PHE A 101 20.09 -1.36 0.62
C PHE A 101 18.70 -1.22 0.00
N VAL A 102 18.50 -0.13 -0.74
CA VAL A 102 17.36 0.08 -1.62
C VAL A 102 17.86 -0.18 -3.03
N CYS A 103 17.38 -1.24 -3.66
CA CYS A 103 17.75 -1.59 -5.04
C CYS A 103 16.63 -1.17 -5.98
N THR A 104 16.98 -0.52 -7.08
CA THR A 104 16.04 -0.18 -8.15
C THR A 104 16.55 -0.72 -9.49
N ALA A 105 15.67 -1.36 -10.25
CA ALA A 105 16.04 -2.04 -11.48
C ALA A 105 15.75 -1.17 -12.72
N ASP A 106 14.59 -0.52 -12.78
CA ASP A 106 14.12 0.18 -13.97
C ASP A 106 13.36 1.46 -13.60
N PRO A 107 13.80 2.66 -14.05
CA PRO A 107 13.15 3.93 -13.73
C PRO A 107 11.74 4.10 -14.34
N ASP A 108 11.39 3.34 -15.39
CA ASP A 108 10.08 3.40 -16.03
C ASP A 108 9.05 2.55 -15.26
N ILE A 109 9.49 1.40 -14.71
CA ILE A 109 8.66 0.52 -13.87
C ILE A 109 8.63 1.02 -12.42
N GLU A 110 9.75 1.56 -11.92
CA GLU A 110 9.95 2.07 -10.57
C GLU A 110 10.25 3.58 -10.61
N PRO A 111 9.22 4.44 -10.73
CA PRO A 111 9.41 5.88 -10.85
C PRO A 111 10.27 6.43 -9.72
N ALA A 112 11.17 7.35 -10.05
CA ALA A 112 12.11 7.95 -9.09
C ALA A 112 11.41 8.50 -7.82
N MET A 113 10.18 9.04 -7.95
CA MET A 113 9.41 9.52 -6.81
C MET A 113 9.05 8.41 -5.81
N MET A 114 8.71 7.20 -6.29
CA MET A 114 8.45 6.05 -5.42
C MET A 114 9.72 5.65 -4.66
N VAL A 115 10.84 5.53 -5.38
CA VAL A 115 12.16 5.21 -4.81
C VAL A 115 12.55 6.23 -3.74
N ILE A 116 12.40 7.52 -4.01
CA ILE A 116 12.69 8.59 -3.04
C ILE A 116 11.79 8.52 -1.80
N ASN A 117 10.51 8.20 -1.95
CA ASN A 117 9.63 8.02 -0.79
C ASN A 117 10.08 6.85 0.10
N THR A 118 10.57 5.77 -0.50
CA THR A 118 11.16 4.63 0.22
C THR A 118 12.43 5.06 0.95
N VAL A 119 13.36 5.71 0.26
CA VAL A 119 14.63 6.20 0.84
C VAL A 119 14.36 7.14 2.02
N LEU A 120 13.48 8.13 1.87
CA LEU A 120 13.13 9.07 2.95
C LEU A 120 12.43 8.39 4.13
N SER A 121 11.59 7.39 3.86
CA SER A 121 10.92 6.61 4.92
C SER A 121 11.95 5.83 5.76
N VAL A 122 12.90 5.18 5.09
CA VAL A 122 13.97 4.40 5.74
C VAL A 122 14.92 5.30 6.52
N MET A 123 15.33 6.44 5.96
CA MET A 123 16.16 7.43 6.66
C MET A 123 15.50 7.98 7.94
N ALA A 124 14.16 7.97 7.98
CA ALA A 124 13.37 8.42 9.12
C ALA A 124 13.08 7.31 10.16
N TYR A 125 13.69 6.12 10.03
CA TYR A 125 13.55 5.05 11.01
C TYR A 125 14.02 5.49 12.40
N ASP A 126 13.36 4.92 13.41
CA ASP A 126 13.67 5.14 14.82
C ASP A 126 14.92 4.33 15.21
N TYR A 127 16.08 4.83 14.76
CA TYR A 127 17.39 4.25 15.00
C TYR A 127 18.45 5.35 15.19
N PRO A 128 19.53 5.10 15.96
CA PRO A 128 20.63 6.05 16.10
C PRO A 128 21.24 6.43 14.74
N THR A 129 21.38 7.73 14.51
CA THR A 129 21.78 8.29 13.20
C THR A 129 23.18 7.87 12.77
N GLU A 130 24.07 7.68 13.73
CA GLU A 130 25.46 7.25 13.53
C GLU A 130 25.60 5.74 13.27
N LYS A 131 24.50 5.00 13.35
CA LYS A 131 24.46 3.55 13.16
C LYS A 131 23.56 3.10 12.01
N LEU A 132 22.83 4.01 11.38
CA LEU A 132 21.95 3.71 10.25
C LEU A 132 22.53 4.30 8.98
N SER A 133 22.89 3.44 8.02
CA SER A 133 23.32 3.86 6.68
C SER A 133 22.29 3.39 5.66
N VAL A 134 22.00 4.23 4.66
CA VAL A 134 21.06 3.90 3.57
C VAL A 134 21.78 4.04 2.25
N TYR A 135 21.75 2.98 1.44
CA TYR A 135 22.38 2.90 0.13
C TYR A 135 21.31 2.74 -0.94
N LEU A 136 21.35 3.56 -1.98
CA LEU A 136 20.53 3.39 -3.17
C LEU A 136 21.40 2.80 -4.29
N SER A 137 21.10 1.59 -4.73
CA SER A 137 21.73 0.94 -5.86
C SER A 137 20.77 0.93 -7.05
N GLY A 138 21.21 1.37 -8.21
CA GLY A 138 20.42 1.37 -9.43
C GLY A 138 21.19 0.78 -10.60
N ASP A 139 20.61 -0.22 -11.28
CA ASP A 139 21.33 -0.99 -12.31
C ASP A 139 21.45 -0.25 -13.65
N VAL A 140 20.71 0.85 -13.83
CA VAL A 140 20.57 1.56 -15.13
C VAL A 140 21.19 2.97 -15.13
N GLY A 141 21.75 3.44 -14.01
CA GLY A 141 22.43 4.75 -13.97
C GLY A 141 21.53 5.95 -14.34
N SER A 142 20.24 5.88 -13.99
CA SER A 142 19.24 6.90 -14.36
C SER A 142 19.58 8.29 -13.80
N GLN A 143 19.80 9.26 -14.70
CA GLN A 143 20.00 10.67 -14.34
C GLN A 143 18.80 11.25 -13.58
N ILE A 144 17.58 10.79 -13.89
CA ILE A 144 16.36 11.22 -13.22
C ILE A 144 16.37 10.76 -11.77
N THR A 145 16.73 9.50 -11.51
CA THR A 145 16.84 8.97 -10.14
C THR A 145 17.94 9.69 -9.36
N PHE A 146 19.08 9.98 -9.98
CA PHE A 146 20.15 10.77 -9.36
C PHE A 146 19.68 12.18 -9.01
N TYR A 147 19.04 12.89 -9.94
CA TYR A 147 18.52 14.24 -9.70
C TYR A 147 17.43 14.25 -8.63
N ALA A 148 16.52 13.27 -8.65
CA ALA A 148 15.50 13.09 -7.63
C ALA A 148 16.12 12.86 -6.26
N LEU A 149 17.19 12.06 -6.15
CA LEU A 149 17.90 11.82 -4.90
C LEU A 149 18.61 13.08 -4.40
N LEU A 150 19.24 13.85 -5.29
CA LEU A 150 19.84 15.14 -4.95
C LEU A 150 18.81 16.11 -4.36
N LYS A 151 17.64 16.22 -4.99
CA LYS A 151 16.53 17.03 -4.48
C LYS A 151 15.98 16.49 -3.15
N ALA A 152 15.82 15.18 -3.06
CA ALA A 152 15.38 14.51 -1.84
C ALA A 152 16.32 14.76 -0.67
N SER A 153 17.64 14.79 -0.88
CA SER A 153 18.63 15.06 0.17
C SER A 153 18.41 16.42 0.84
N ASN A 154 17.98 17.44 0.08
CA ASN A 154 17.67 18.75 0.62
C ASN A 154 16.34 18.77 1.38
N PHE A 155 15.36 18.00 0.91
CA PHE A 155 14.09 17.82 1.62
C PHE A 155 14.26 16.99 2.91
N ALA A 156 15.13 15.98 2.90
CA ALA A 156 15.44 15.10 4.02
C ALA A 156 15.92 15.86 5.26
N LYS A 157 16.66 16.95 5.06
CA LYS A 157 17.13 17.87 6.13
C LYS A 157 15.97 18.42 6.99
N HIS A 158 14.75 18.45 6.46
CA HIS A 158 13.56 18.94 7.16
C HIS A 158 12.61 17.81 7.52
N TRP A 159 12.43 16.85 6.61
CA TRP A 159 11.53 15.72 6.80
C TRP A 159 12.00 14.75 7.90
N VAL A 160 13.27 14.35 7.89
CA VAL A 160 13.79 13.34 8.84
C VAL A 160 13.71 13.84 10.28
N PRO A 161 14.15 15.07 10.62
CA PRO A 161 13.99 15.59 11.98
C PRO A 161 12.53 15.71 12.42
N PHE A 162 11.63 16.12 11.52
CA PHE A 162 10.19 16.19 11.79
C PHE A 162 9.61 14.81 12.14
N CYS A 163 9.91 13.78 11.34
CA CYS A 163 9.46 12.42 11.61
C CYS A 163 9.97 11.90 12.96
N LYS A 164 11.24 12.14 13.29
CA LYS A 164 11.84 11.66 14.54
C LYS A 164 11.29 12.41 15.76
N ARG A 165 11.11 13.72 15.67
CA ARG A 165 10.59 14.54 16.79
C ARG A 165 9.13 14.24 17.12
N PHE A 166 8.27 14.17 16.10
CA PHE A 166 6.83 13.96 16.31
C PHE A 166 6.41 12.49 16.18
N LYS A 167 7.37 11.55 16.03
CA LYS A 167 7.13 10.11 15.89
C LYS A 167 6.03 9.79 14.86
N VAL A 168 6.14 10.42 13.70
CA VAL A 168 5.11 10.38 12.66
C VAL A 168 5.03 9.01 12.00
N GLU A 169 3.80 8.49 11.84
CA GLU A 169 3.51 7.30 11.07
C GLU A 169 2.33 7.54 10.10
N PRO A 170 2.45 7.11 8.82
CA PRO A 170 3.60 6.49 8.18
C PRO A 170 4.77 7.48 7.92
N ARG A 171 6.01 6.99 7.84
CA ARG A 171 7.23 7.81 7.64
C ARG A 171 7.48 8.21 6.19
N SER A 172 6.84 7.55 5.23
CA SER A 172 6.87 7.96 3.82
C SER A 172 6.14 9.29 3.65
N PRO A 173 6.77 10.33 3.06
CA PRO A 173 6.13 11.62 2.84
C PRO A 173 4.80 11.48 2.09
N SER A 174 4.79 10.76 0.96
CA SER A 174 3.58 10.57 0.16
C SER A 174 2.45 9.88 0.95
N ALA A 175 2.78 8.89 1.77
CA ALA A 175 1.79 8.15 2.55
C ALA A 175 1.26 9.01 3.70
N TYR A 176 2.12 9.81 4.34
CA TYR A 176 1.73 10.72 5.41
C TYR A 176 0.86 11.86 4.88
N PHE A 177 1.25 12.50 3.78
CA PHE A 177 0.43 13.55 3.18
C PHE A 177 -0.94 13.02 2.74
N LYS A 178 -1.01 11.78 2.24
CA LYS A 178 -2.29 11.10 1.97
C LYS A 178 -3.09 10.85 3.25
N SER A 179 -2.47 10.39 4.33
CA SER A 179 -3.18 10.09 5.58
C SER A 179 -3.74 11.34 6.24
N ILE A 180 -2.99 12.45 6.33
CA ILE A 180 -3.51 13.70 6.91
C ILE A 180 -4.63 14.32 6.07
N VAL A 181 -4.60 14.10 4.75
CA VAL A 181 -5.68 14.53 3.86
C VAL A 181 -6.96 13.75 4.16
N SER A 182 -6.87 12.48 4.55
CA SER A 182 -8.04 11.66 4.91
C SER A 182 -8.49 11.89 6.36
N SER A 183 -7.57 11.85 7.32
CA SER A 183 -7.83 11.82 8.77
C SER A 183 -7.83 13.19 9.44
N GLY A 184 -7.42 14.25 8.74
CA GLY A 184 -7.30 15.61 9.29
C GLY A 184 -5.87 16.02 9.63
N TYR A 185 -5.68 17.31 9.85
CA TYR A 185 -4.38 17.90 10.18
C TYR A 185 -4.03 17.69 11.67
N PRO A 186 -2.74 17.67 12.03
CA PRO A 186 -2.31 17.58 13.42
C PRO A 186 -2.92 18.70 14.28
N THR A 187 -3.40 18.35 15.46
CA THR A 187 -3.97 19.29 16.43
C THR A 187 -2.89 20.02 17.25
N ASP A 188 -1.71 19.43 17.42
CA ASP A 188 -0.59 20.08 18.09
C ASP A 188 -0.09 21.28 17.26
N PRO A 189 -0.16 22.51 17.81
CA PRO A 189 0.29 23.72 17.09
C PRO A 189 1.77 23.66 16.68
N SER A 190 2.61 22.99 17.46
CA SER A 190 4.05 22.91 17.15
C SER A 190 4.30 22.01 15.93
N GLN A 191 3.65 20.84 15.90
CA GLN A 191 3.66 19.94 14.75
C GLN A 191 3.03 20.59 13.51
N ALA A 192 1.89 21.28 13.66
CA ALA A 192 1.20 21.94 12.57
C ALA A 192 2.05 23.06 11.92
N LYS A 193 2.72 23.87 12.74
CA LYS A 193 3.61 24.94 12.27
C LYS A 193 4.76 24.39 11.44
N GLU A 194 5.41 23.34 11.91
CA GLU A 194 6.54 22.73 11.18
C GLU A 194 6.12 21.98 9.94
N LEU A 195 4.99 21.28 10.00
CA LEU A 195 4.38 20.68 8.82
C LEU A 195 4.07 21.74 7.76
N GLY A 196 3.62 22.92 8.17
CA GLY A 196 3.45 24.09 7.30
C GLY A 196 4.76 24.49 6.61
N ALA A 197 5.86 24.59 7.35
CA ALA A 197 7.17 24.92 6.78
C ALA A 197 7.67 23.84 5.78
N ILE A 198 7.47 22.56 6.10
CA ILE A 198 7.79 21.44 5.21
C ILE A 198 6.94 21.50 3.94
N LYS A 199 5.65 21.82 4.06
CA LYS A 199 4.76 22.02 2.92
C LYS A 199 5.22 23.16 2.02
N VAL A 200 5.74 24.26 2.56
CA VAL A 200 6.32 25.36 1.76
C VAL A 200 7.54 24.89 0.95
N GLN A 201 8.34 23.98 1.49
CA GLN A 201 9.42 23.37 0.69
C GLN A 201 8.88 22.44 -0.39
N PHE A 202 7.82 21.70 -0.09
CA PHE A 202 7.13 20.88 -1.07
C PHE A 202 6.54 21.73 -2.21
N GLN A 203 6.05 22.94 -1.89
CA GLN A 203 5.53 23.89 -2.89
C GLN A 203 6.57 24.30 -3.93
N LYS A 204 7.88 24.19 -3.68
CA LYS A 204 8.89 24.46 -4.72
C LYS A 204 8.89 23.39 -5.81
N TYR A 205 8.54 22.16 -5.46
CA TYR A 205 8.39 21.07 -6.42
C TYR A 205 7.10 21.18 -7.21
N TYR A 206 6.06 21.77 -6.63
CA TYR A 206 4.81 22.06 -7.33
C TYR A 206 5.05 22.85 -8.62
N ASP A 207 5.80 23.95 -8.53
CA ASP A 207 6.00 24.87 -9.66
C ASP A 207 6.74 24.18 -10.82
N VAL A 208 7.56 23.18 -10.50
CA VAL A 208 8.27 22.37 -11.49
C VAL A 208 7.37 21.28 -12.06
N VAL A 209 6.60 20.56 -11.23
CA VAL A 209 5.91 19.33 -11.61
C VAL A 209 4.52 19.59 -12.21
N MET A 210 3.80 20.60 -11.73
CA MET A 210 2.42 20.88 -12.13
C MET A 210 2.28 21.15 -13.65
N PRO A 211 3.17 21.93 -14.31
CA PRO A 211 3.10 22.12 -15.75
C PRO A 211 3.16 20.80 -16.55
N TYR A 212 4.04 19.87 -16.17
CA TYR A 212 4.15 18.57 -16.83
C TYR A 212 2.92 17.70 -16.60
N LEU A 213 2.40 17.67 -15.37
CA LEU A 213 1.18 16.91 -15.06
C LEU A 213 -0.03 17.44 -15.86
N LYS A 214 -0.18 18.77 -15.97
CA LYS A 214 -1.22 19.37 -16.80
C LYS A 214 -1.02 19.04 -18.27
N ALA A 215 0.22 19.09 -18.78
CA ALA A 215 0.51 18.70 -20.15
C ALA A 215 0.14 17.24 -20.44
N ILE A 216 0.45 16.32 -19.52
CA ILE A 216 0.02 14.91 -19.64
C ILE A 216 -1.51 14.83 -19.62
N LEU A 217 -2.17 15.52 -18.70
CA LEU A 217 -3.63 15.50 -18.58
C LEU A 217 -4.34 15.97 -19.86
N VAL A 218 -3.79 16.99 -20.53
CA VAL A 218 -4.35 17.58 -21.76
C VAL A 218 -4.02 16.76 -23.00
N ASN A 219 -2.80 16.20 -23.09
CA ASN A 219 -2.29 15.62 -24.35
C ASN A 219 -2.42 14.08 -24.41
N ALA A 220 -2.50 13.38 -23.28
CA ALA A 220 -2.51 11.92 -23.23
C ALA A 220 -3.91 11.32 -23.47
N ASN A 221 -4.52 11.63 -24.62
CA ASN A 221 -5.90 11.25 -24.94
C ASN A 221 -6.05 9.88 -25.62
N ASP A 222 -4.94 9.24 -25.99
CA ASP A 222 -4.95 7.92 -26.63
C ASP A 222 -5.36 6.80 -25.68
N LYS A 223 -5.95 5.73 -26.23
CA LYS A 223 -6.37 4.55 -25.45
C LYS A 223 -5.21 3.93 -24.67
N SER A 224 -4.00 3.88 -25.25
CA SER A 224 -2.79 3.38 -24.60
C SER A 224 -2.36 4.20 -23.38
N ASN A 225 -2.71 5.49 -23.34
CA ASN A 225 -2.27 6.43 -22.32
C ASN A 225 -3.33 6.74 -21.25
N ARG A 226 -4.50 6.06 -21.29
CA ARG A 226 -5.59 6.26 -20.32
C ARG A 226 -5.13 6.12 -18.87
N MET A 227 -4.31 5.11 -18.57
CA MET A 227 -3.76 4.90 -17.23
C MET A 227 -2.81 6.01 -16.81
N LEU A 228 -1.92 6.45 -17.71
CA LEU A 228 -0.99 7.55 -17.46
C LEU A 228 -1.76 8.84 -17.13
N ARG A 229 -2.81 9.14 -17.90
CA ARG A 229 -3.71 10.28 -17.67
C ARG A 229 -4.45 10.17 -16.33
N ALA A 230 -4.99 8.99 -16.01
CA ALA A 230 -5.66 8.73 -14.73
C ALA A 230 -4.71 8.94 -13.54
N LYS A 231 -3.45 8.49 -13.67
CA LYS A 231 -2.39 8.73 -12.66
C LYS A 231 -1.97 10.19 -12.56
N ALA A 232 -1.90 10.91 -13.68
CA ALA A 232 -1.64 12.35 -13.68
C ALA A 232 -2.76 13.10 -12.94
N MET A 233 -4.03 12.79 -13.21
CA MET A 233 -5.18 13.35 -12.52
C MET A 233 -5.15 13.07 -11.00
N GLU A 234 -4.88 11.83 -10.61
CA GLU A 234 -4.70 11.44 -9.21
C GLU A 234 -3.62 12.31 -8.55
N CYS A 235 -2.46 12.42 -9.19
CA CYS A 235 -1.32 13.19 -8.71
C CYS A 235 -1.66 14.69 -8.55
N ILE A 236 -2.27 15.30 -9.56
CA ILE A 236 -2.70 16.71 -9.54
C ILE A 236 -3.61 16.97 -8.34
N SER A 237 -4.64 16.14 -8.14
CA SER A 237 -5.61 16.31 -7.06
C SER A 237 -4.98 16.17 -5.67
N LEU A 238 -4.01 15.26 -5.51
CA LEU A 238 -3.26 15.07 -4.26
C LEU A 238 -2.30 16.24 -4.00
N VAL A 239 -1.59 16.68 -5.03
CA VAL A 239 -0.68 17.83 -4.93
C VAL A 239 -1.46 19.09 -4.56
N GLY A 240 -2.63 19.31 -5.17
CA GLY A 240 -3.55 20.41 -4.82
C GLY A 240 -3.93 20.40 -3.34
N MET A 241 -4.33 19.24 -2.81
CA MET A 241 -4.64 19.06 -1.37
C MET A 241 -3.46 19.39 -0.44
N VAL A 242 -2.22 19.12 -0.89
CA VAL A 242 -1.01 19.37 -0.10
C VAL A 242 -0.63 20.85 -0.10
N VAL A 243 -0.65 21.50 -1.26
CA VAL A 243 -0.25 22.92 -1.39
C VAL A 243 -1.32 23.90 -0.93
N GLY A 244 -2.58 23.48 -0.95
CA GLY A 244 -3.73 24.25 -0.50
C GLY A 244 -4.38 25.10 -1.59
N LYS A 245 -5.60 25.57 -1.30
CA LYS A 245 -6.47 26.33 -2.21
C LYS A 245 -5.75 27.51 -2.87
N GLU A 246 -5.09 28.36 -2.09
CA GLU A 246 -4.49 29.61 -2.58
C GLU A 246 -3.52 29.40 -3.73
N LYS A 247 -2.65 28.38 -3.64
CA LYS A 247 -1.67 28.08 -4.69
C LYS A 247 -2.28 27.29 -5.85
N PHE A 248 -3.22 26.40 -5.56
CA PHE A 248 -3.79 25.50 -6.56
C PHE A 248 -4.92 26.14 -7.38
N ARG A 249 -5.50 27.26 -6.94
CA ARG A 249 -6.75 27.83 -7.49
C ARG A 249 -6.76 28.01 -9.01
N ASP A 250 -5.71 28.59 -9.58
CA ASP A 250 -5.67 28.90 -11.01
C ASP A 250 -5.43 27.65 -11.86
N ASP A 251 -4.58 26.74 -11.38
CA ASP A 251 -4.36 25.44 -12.01
C ASP A 251 -5.60 24.54 -11.89
N ALA A 252 -6.33 24.62 -10.79
CA ALA A 252 -7.54 23.86 -10.54
C ALA A 252 -8.61 24.16 -11.59
N LYS A 253 -8.78 25.42 -11.99
CA LYS A 253 -9.72 25.79 -13.06
C LYS A 253 -9.42 25.05 -14.35
N GLN A 254 -8.16 25.12 -14.79
CA GLN A 254 -7.70 24.43 -16.01
C GLN A 254 -7.89 22.92 -15.91
N VAL A 255 -7.58 22.34 -14.76
CA VAL A 255 -7.76 20.90 -14.51
C VAL A 255 -9.23 20.53 -14.56
N MET A 256 -10.11 21.29 -13.89
CA MET A 256 -11.56 21.03 -13.86
C MET A 256 -12.18 21.13 -15.25
N ASP A 257 -11.77 22.10 -16.08
CA ASP A 257 -12.24 22.24 -17.46
C ASP A 257 -11.89 21.00 -18.30
N VAL A 258 -10.68 20.46 -18.12
CA VAL A 258 -10.26 19.20 -18.79
C VAL A 258 -11.04 18.02 -18.24
N LEU A 259 -11.27 17.91 -16.94
CA LEU A 259 -12.06 16.81 -16.37
C LEU A 259 -13.51 16.81 -16.86
N MET A 260 -14.12 18.00 -16.99
CA MET A 260 -15.46 18.14 -17.53
C MET A 260 -15.55 17.70 -19.00
N SER A 261 -14.58 18.11 -19.83
CA SER A 261 -14.56 17.68 -21.24
C SER A 261 -14.36 16.17 -21.38
N LEU A 262 -13.51 15.58 -20.54
CA LEU A 262 -13.29 14.14 -20.48
C LEU A 262 -14.51 13.35 -19.99
N GLN A 263 -15.33 13.94 -19.12
CA GLN A 263 -16.56 13.31 -18.64
C GLN A 263 -17.67 13.36 -19.69
N GLN A 264 -17.69 14.41 -20.53
CA GLN A 264 -18.63 14.53 -21.65
C GLN A 264 -18.26 13.60 -22.82
N SER A 265 -16.97 13.34 -23.03
CA SER A 265 -16.55 12.24 -23.90
C SER A 265 -16.95 10.93 -23.23
N GLN A 266 -18.00 10.26 -23.72
CA GLN A 266 -18.46 8.97 -23.18
C GLN A 266 -17.27 8.03 -22.97
N LEU A 267 -16.93 7.76 -21.71
CA LEU A 267 -15.86 6.83 -21.36
C LEU A 267 -16.38 5.40 -21.57
N ASP A 268 -15.54 4.53 -22.11
CA ASP A 268 -15.86 3.11 -22.25
C ASP A 268 -16.16 2.50 -20.86
N ALA A 269 -17.06 1.52 -20.78
CA ALA A 269 -17.46 0.90 -19.50
C ALA A 269 -16.28 0.29 -18.72
N ASP A 270 -15.23 -0.15 -19.43
CA ASP A 270 -14.00 -0.73 -18.86
C ASP A 270 -12.89 0.32 -18.61
N ASP A 271 -13.16 1.62 -18.80
CA ASP A 271 -12.13 2.66 -18.63
C ASP A 271 -11.86 2.94 -17.13
N PRO A 272 -10.64 2.69 -16.62
CA PRO A 272 -10.29 2.97 -15.23
C PRO A 272 -10.42 4.46 -14.88
N THR A 273 -10.38 5.35 -15.88
CA THR A 273 -10.43 6.81 -15.71
C THR A 273 -11.66 7.24 -14.90
N ALA A 274 -12.81 6.58 -15.03
CA ALA A 274 -14.02 6.94 -14.28
C ALA A 274 -13.81 6.86 -12.76
N SER A 275 -13.22 5.76 -12.28
CA SER A 275 -12.94 5.57 -10.85
C SER A 275 -11.95 6.60 -10.29
N TYR A 276 -10.89 6.89 -11.04
CA TYR A 276 -9.88 7.90 -10.67
C TYR A 276 -10.47 9.31 -10.69
N MET A 277 -11.38 9.59 -11.63
CA MET A 277 -12.06 10.87 -11.74
C MET A 277 -12.98 11.13 -10.55
N LEU A 278 -13.77 10.14 -10.12
CA LEU A 278 -14.60 10.28 -8.92
C LEU A 278 -13.76 10.57 -7.66
N GLN A 279 -12.63 9.88 -7.50
CA GLN A 279 -11.71 10.15 -6.39
C GLN A 279 -11.05 11.54 -6.51
N ALA A 280 -10.69 11.97 -7.71
CA ALA A 280 -10.14 13.29 -7.96
C ALA A 280 -11.18 14.38 -7.63
N TRP A 281 -12.43 14.22 -8.06
CA TRP A 281 -13.52 15.14 -7.73
C TRP A 281 -13.71 15.33 -6.23
N ALA A 282 -13.69 14.25 -5.45
CA ALA A 282 -13.77 14.34 -3.99
C ALA A 282 -12.62 15.16 -3.39
N ARG A 283 -11.38 14.96 -3.87
CA ARG A 283 -10.20 15.70 -3.41
C ARG A 283 -10.25 17.17 -3.86
N LEU A 284 -10.67 17.45 -5.08
CA LEU A 284 -10.83 18.82 -5.61
C LEU A 284 -11.90 19.60 -4.84
N CYS A 285 -13.04 18.96 -4.55
CA CYS A 285 -14.10 19.52 -3.71
C CYS A 285 -13.57 19.87 -2.32
N LYS A 286 -12.85 18.94 -1.67
CA LYS A 286 -12.24 19.17 -0.36
C LYS A 286 -11.17 20.27 -0.39
N CYS A 287 -10.42 20.39 -1.49
CA CYS A 287 -9.36 21.39 -1.64
C CYS A 287 -9.92 22.81 -1.84
N LEU A 288 -10.94 22.97 -2.70
CA LEU A 288 -11.45 24.27 -3.14
C LEU A 288 -12.58 24.81 -2.26
N GLY A 289 -13.32 23.92 -1.60
CA GLY A 289 -14.47 24.29 -0.76
C GLY A 289 -15.54 25.00 -1.58
N GLN A 290 -15.92 26.21 -1.19
CA GLN A 290 -16.96 26.99 -1.86
C GLN A 290 -16.66 27.30 -3.34
N ASP A 291 -15.38 27.37 -3.73
CA ASP A 291 -15.00 27.62 -5.13
C ASP A 291 -15.32 26.43 -6.04
N PHE A 292 -15.67 25.27 -5.48
CA PHE A 292 -16.10 24.09 -6.23
C PHE A 292 -17.58 24.10 -6.61
N LEU A 293 -18.40 24.97 -5.99
CA LEU A 293 -19.86 25.00 -6.18
C LEU A 293 -20.30 25.08 -7.65
N PRO A 294 -19.67 25.88 -8.54
CA PRO A 294 -20.08 25.96 -9.94
C PRO A 294 -19.98 24.63 -10.71
N TYR A 295 -19.15 23.70 -10.23
CA TYR A 295 -18.87 22.42 -10.88
C TYR A 295 -19.78 21.29 -10.42
N MET A 296 -20.53 21.49 -9.33
CA MET A 296 -21.38 20.45 -8.72
C MET A 296 -22.40 19.85 -9.68
N GLY A 297 -22.97 20.66 -10.58
CA GLY A 297 -23.94 20.20 -11.58
C GLY A 297 -23.38 19.14 -12.54
N PHE A 298 -22.08 19.16 -12.79
CA PHE A 298 -21.40 18.18 -13.63
C PHE A 298 -20.96 16.94 -12.86
N VAL A 299 -20.59 17.11 -11.59
CA VAL A 299 -19.95 16.07 -10.78
C VAL A 299 -20.96 15.16 -10.08
N MET A 300 -22.13 15.70 -9.69
CA MET A 300 -23.15 14.96 -8.96
C MET A 300 -23.81 13.82 -9.76
N PRO A 301 -24.18 13.97 -11.05
CA PRO A 301 -24.88 12.90 -11.77
C PRO A 301 -24.09 11.57 -11.84
N PRO A 302 -22.80 11.55 -12.23
CA PRO A 302 -22.01 10.31 -12.21
C PRO A 302 -21.77 9.74 -10.82
N LEU A 303 -21.64 10.59 -9.79
CA LEU A 303 -21.51 10.15 -8.40
C LEU A 303 -22.78 9.43 -7.93
N LEU A 304 -23.95 9.98 -8.22
CA LEU A 304 -25.25 9.38 -7.90
C LEU A 304 -25.44 8.06 -8.66
N GLN A 305 -25.09 8.02 -9.94
CA GLN A 305 -25.13 6.78 -10.72
C GLN A 305 -24.20 5.71 -10.13
N SER A 306 -22.99 6.08 -9.72
CA SER A 306 -22.03 5.17 -9.10
C SER A 306 -22.49 4.68 -7.73
N ALA A 307 -23.16 5.53 -6.94
CA ALA A 307 -23.72 5.17 -5.64
C ALA A 307 -24.95 4.25 -5.74
N GLN A 308 -25.65 4.26 -6.88
CA GLN A 308 -26.77 3.36 -7.16
C GLN A 308 -26.34 1.96 -7.61
N LEU A 309 -25.07 1.77 -7.98
CA LEU A 309 -24.52 0.45 -8.26
C LEU A 309 -24.51 -0.36 -6.96
N LYS A 310 -25.18 -1.52 -6.96
CA LYS A 310 -25.17 -2.43 -5.82
C LYS A 310 -23.73 -2.89 -5.57
N PRO A 311 -23.23 -2.87 -4.33
CA PRO A 311 -21.91 -3.41 -4.01
C PRO A 311 -21.90 -4.91 -4.30
N ASP A 312 -20.97 -5.36 -5.14
CA ASP A 312 -20.80 -6.78 -5.52
C ASP A 312 -20.20 -7.64 -4.38
N VAL A 313 -19.93 -7.02 -3.22
CA VAL A 313 -19.44 -7.69 -2.02
C VAL A 313 -20.21 -7.14 -0.81
N THR A 314 -21.19 -7.91 -0.35
CA THR A 314 -21.76 -7.78 0.98
C THR A 314 -20.72 -8.27 1.98
N ILE A 315 -19.96 -7.36 2.60
CA ILE A 315 -19.32 -7.69 3.87
C ILE A 315 -20.45 -7.73 4.89
N THR A 316 -20.89 -8.92 5.28
CA THR A 316 -21.81 -9.08 6.40
C THR A 316 -21.12 -8.58 7.66
N SER A 317 -21.48 -7.38 8.09
CA SER A 317 -21.28 -6.93 9.47
C SER A 317 -22.11 -7.85 10.37
N ALA A 318 -21.44 -8.73 11.10
CA ALA A 318 -22.04 -9.42 12.23
C ALA A 318 -22.18 -8.40 13.36
N ASP A 319 -23.35 -7.79 13.48
CA ASP A 319 -23.69 -6.93 14.63
C ASP A 319 -24.00 -7.79 15.85
N SER A 320 -23.29 -7.44 16.93
CA SER A 320 -23.69 -7.40 18.34
C SER A 320 -24.45 -8.59 18.93
N ASP A 321 -23.72 -9.40 19.71
CA ASP A 321 -23.88 -9.42 21.17
C ASP A 321 -22.91 -10.46 21.77
N THR A 322 -21.75 -10.00 22.23
CA THR A 322 -20.97 -10.67 23.26
C THR A 322 -20.02 -9.63 23.85
N GLU A 323 -20.18 -9.39 25.15
CA GLU A 323 -19.29 -8.55 25.95
C GLU A 323 -17.83 -8.95 25.70
N PHE A 324 -17.05 -8.03 25.13
CA PHE A 324 -15.60 -8.14 25.05
C PHE A 324 -15.00 -7.24 26.12
N ASP A 325 -14.43 -7.89 27.13
CA ASP A 325 -13.50 -7.28 28.07
C ASP A 325 -12.39 -6.55 27.31
N GLU A 326 -12.12 -5.32 27.77
CA GLU A 326 -11.00 -4.48 27.36
C GLU A 326 -9.68 -5.17 27.71
N ASP A 327 -9.05 -5.82 26.73
CA ASP A 327 -7.59 -5.90 26.57
C ASP A 327 -7.25 -6.81 25.37
N ASP A 328 -7.15 -6.26 24.16
CA ASP A 328 -6.27 -6.89 23.16
C ASP A 328 -5.67 -5.87 22.17
N ASP A 329 -4.35 -5.87 22.16
CA ASP A 329 -3.48 -5.08 21.30
C ASP A 329 -3.68 -5.47 19.83
N ARG A 330 -4.29 -4.54 19.09
CA ARG A 330 -3.99 -4.15 17.70
C ARG A 330 -3.10 -5.15 16.91
N CYS A 331 -3.75 -6.16 16.33
CA CYS A 331 -3.16 -7.10 15.39
C CYS A 331 -2.93 -6.41 14.01
N PRO A 332 -1.69 -6.25 13.51
CA PRO A 332 -1.47 -5.82 12.13
C PRO A 332 -1.51 -7.04 11.21
N PHE A 333 -2.50 -7.10 10.34
CA PHE A 333 -2.64 -8.10 9.29
C PHE A 333 -1.48 -8.10 8.31
N SER A 334 -1.32 -9.27 7.66
CA SER A 334 -0.84 -9.46 6.30
C SER A 334 0.60 -9.02 6.04
N TYR A 335 1.52 -9.98 6.03
CA TYR A 335 2.72 -10.09 5.18
C TYR A 335 3.67 -11.05 5.92
N CYS A 336 3.53 -12.34 5.66
CA CYS A 336 4.60 -13.32 5.70
C CYS A 336 4.05 -14.57 5.00
N TYR A 337 4.77 -14.99 3.96
CA TYR A 337 4.50 -16.15 3.11
C TYR A 337 4.29 -17.45 3.89
#